data_AF-A0A850ATE9-F1
#
_entry.id   AF-A0A850ATE9-F1
#
_cell.length_a   1.000
_cell.length_b   1.000
_cell.length_c   1.000
_cell.angle_alpha   90.00
_cell.angle_beta   90.00
_cell.angle_gamma   90.00
#
_symmetry.space_group_name_H-M   'P 1'
#
loop_
_entity.id
_entity.type
_entity.pdbx_description
1 polymer ?
#
loop_
_entity_poly.entity_id
_entity_poly.type
_entity_poly.pdbx_seq_one_letter_code
_entity_poly.pdbx_strand_id
1 'polypeptide(L)'
;MNLADGTQKTFISAREFLESWDKEIYEMTNLDLFIYLMVNHVGNQLEKRYFASSRQNSPLQLTFNDIGTLCFNLGDSFEYFLEEEGYVKRASHDLWEAETRSQAYQNESDGMTQRKKRLKTFFSGGLVREQSFRVELMENVILDTLIQFYYEELGIEIEEDDLELIRLADFIEDVIINFIRQEGKALLQRPADPAIDSFEGLLESEDDYDPQREWEEGDEEEGVYHEDIEWGGIDAEYEDIFETIQRFIDEAECDSRDAGCVSRDIELFREFLTESAEITTIYEVCEEHFLEFMSIWLIQKTAQVPDPPFSRIFQTLARFVTWLAHNYNLDYKHSFLKYYEQVKTEVPRVVRALNTYLDEYSLFDVMIYRDDPDIPQMAGFYEVKRMRNRLARTFDLVNVHLFDQIDNVKLNSSVYSRLKTGDILAATLIQQGNRWEVLEIQFIYPKASRPFVD
;
A
#
# COMPACT_ATOMS: atom_id res chain seq x y z
N MET A 1 18.53 -1.48 -28.19
CA MET A 1 17.73 -0.51 -27.43
C MET A 1 16.97 0.26 -28.48
N ASN A 2 15.75 -0.15 -28.78
CA ASN A 2 14.92 0.52 -29.78
C ASN A 2 14.05 1.53 -29.02
N LEU A 3 14.31 2.81 -29.25
CA LEU A 3 13.42 3.91 -28.92
C LEU A 3 12.52 4.13 -30.16
N ALA A 4 11.24 4.42 -29.93
CA ALA A 4 10.07 4.48 -30.85
C ALA A 4 9.20 3.21 -30.76
N ASP A 5 7.90 3.26 -30.44
CA ASP A 5 6.90 4.27 -30.74
C ASP A 5 5.73 4.25 -29.72
N GLY A 6 5.19 5.43 -29.37
CA GLY A 6 4.07 5.59 -28.42
C GLY A 6 4.08 6.87 -27.57
N THR A 7 4.47 8.01 -28.16
CA THR A 7 4.35 9.42 -27.70
C THR A 7 4.00 9.66 -26.21
N GLN A 8 4.99 9.56 -25.33
CA GLN A 8 5.00 10.32 -24.07
C GLN A 8 5.28 11.80 -24.41
N LYS A 9 4.61 12.75 -23.74
CA LYS A 9 4.90 14.17 -23.96
C LYS A 9 6.24 14.48 -23.30
N THR A 10 7.15 15.10 -24.03
CA THR A 10 8.42 15.57 -23.48
C THR A 10 8.19 16.95 -22.86
N PHE A 11 8.44 17.08 -21.56
CA PHE A 11 8.32 18.35 -20.82
C PHE A 11 9.57 19.22 -20.98
N ILE A 12 10.72 18.58 -21.15
CA ILE A 12 11.98 19.23 -21.52
C ILE A 12 12.65 18.42 -22.62
N SER A 13 12.94 19.05 -23.75
CA SER A 13 13.70 18.40 -24.84
C SER A 13 15.13 18.09 -24.38
N ALA A 14 15.79 17.10 -24.98
CA ALA A 14 17.20 16.79 -24.74
C ALA A 14 18.08 18.01 -25.03
N ARG A 15 17.75 18.79 -26.07
CA ARG A 15 18.45 20.04 -26.39
C ARG A 15 18.28 21.10 -25.28
N GLU A 16 17.04 21.33 -24.85
CA GLU A 16 16.74 22.29 -23.77
C GLU A 16 17.35 21.86 -22.43
N PHE A 17 17.37 20.56 -22.15
CA PHE A 17 18.04 20.00 -20.97
C PHE A 17 19.53 20.29 -21.02
N LEU A 18 20.23 19.96 -22.10
CA LEU A 18 21.67 20.24 -22.25
C LEU A 18 22.01 21.72 -22.11
N GLU A 19 21.21 22.60 -22.73
CA GLU A 19 21.40 24.06 -22.64
C GLU A 19 21.18 24.59 -21.22
N SER A 20 20.23 24.01 -20.48
CA SER A 20 19.87 24.45 -19.13
C SER A 20 20.72 23.80 -18.02
N TRP A 21 21.33 22.64 -18.29
CA TRP A 21 22.14 21.87 -17.34
C TRP A 21 23.61 22.34 -17.28
N ASP A 22 24.00 23.31 -18.12
CA ASP A 22 25.33 23.93 -18.17
C ASP A 22 26.50 22.92 -18.29
N LYS A 23 26.28 21.82 -19.03
CA LYS A 23 27.26 20.77 -19.34
C LYS A 23 27.35 20.56 -20.85
N GLU A 24 28.57 20.37 -21.37
CA GLU A 24 28.74 19.98 -22.77
C GLU A 24 28.41 18.48 -22.95
N ILE A 25 27.97 18.05 -24.14
CA ILE A 25 27.47 16.68 -24.36
C ILE A 25 28.46 15.57 -23.96
N TYR A 26 29.78 15.82 -24.07
CA TYR A 26 30.81 14.85 -23.66
C TYR A 26 31.05 14.80 -22.15
N GLU A 27 30.48 15.74 -21.39
CA GLU A 27 30.52 15.80 -19.93
C GLU A 27 29.33 15.08 -19.30
N MET A 28 28.34 14.68 -20.11
CA MET A 28 27.11 14.02 -19.66
C MET A 28 27.38 12.61 -19.16
N THR A 29 26.80 12.31 -18.00
CA THR A 29 26.92 11.05 -17.29
C THR A 29 25.59 10.31 -17.21
N ASN A 30 25.62 9.06 -16.76
CA ASN A 30 24.40 8.29 -16.48
C ASN A 30 23.54 8.94 -15.39
N LEU A 31 24.12 9.72 -14.47
CA LEU A 31 23.35 10.50 -13.52
C LEU A 31 22.54 11.57 -14.27
N ASP A 32 23.17 12.31 -15.18
CA ASP A 32 22.48 13.33 -15.98
C ASP A 32 21.37 12.73 -16.84
N LEU A 33 21.62 11.56 -17.45
CA LEU A 33 20.61 10.83 -18.21
C LEU A 33 19.46 10.36 -17.33
N PHE A 34 19.77 9.90 -16.11
CA PHE A 34 18.76 9.53 -15.12
C PHE A 34 17.89 10.74 -14.75
N ILE A 35 18.49 11.90 -14.50
CA ILE A 35 17.75 13.13 -14.16
C ILE A 35 16.86 13.55 -15.33
N TYR A 36 17.39 13.60 -16.56
CA TYR A 36 16.61 13.93 -17.75
C TYR A 36 15.35 13.05 -17.90
N LEU A 37 15.51 11.74 -17.75
CA LEU A 37 14.41 10.79 -17.84
C LEU A 37 13.43 10.95 -16.67
N MET A 38 13.93 11.18 -15.45
CA MET A 38 13.12 11.42 -14.26
C MET A 38 12.25 12.67 -14.42
N VAL A 39 12.82 13.79 -14.88
CA VAL A 39 12.10 15.05 -15.11
C VAL A 39 10.90 14.82 -16.02
N ASN A 40 11.14 14.19 -17.17
CA ASN A 40 10.08 13.91 -18.15
C ASN A 40 9.06 12.88 -17.63
N HIS A 41 9.50 11.87 -16.89
CA HIS A 41 8.60 10.88 -16.30
C HIS A 41 7.68 11.51 -15.25
N VAL A 42 8.25 12.27 -14.30
CA VAL A 42 7.50 12.95 -13.23
C VAL A 42 6.49 13.93 -13.84
N GLY A 43 6.90 14.73 -14.83
CA GLY A 43 6.00 15.69 -15.49
C GLY A 43 4.79 15.02 -16.14
N ASN A 44 5.02 13.90 -16.84
CA ASN A 44 3.94 13.12 -17.44
C ASN A 44 2.98 12.56 -16.38
N GLN A 45 3.49 12.06 -15.26
CA GLN A 45 2.64 11.53 -14.19
C GLN A 45 1.84 12.64 -13.50
N LEU A 46 2.44 13.81 -13.29
CA LEU A 46 1.75 14.97 -12.73
C LEU A 46 0.60 15.44 -13.64
N GLU A 47 0.85 15.64 -14.93
CA GLU A 47 -0.18 16.09 -15.87
C GLU A 47 -1.30 15.05 -16.01
N LYS A 48 -0.95 13.78 -16.29
CA LYS A 48 -1.91 12.75 -16.68
C LYS A 48 -2.65 12.09 -15.53
N ARG A 49 -2.07 12.07 -14.31
CA ARG A 49 -2.68 11.37 -13.16
C ARG A 49 -3.01 12.30 -12.02
N TYR A 50 -2.11 13.19 -11.62
CA TYR A 50 -2.37 14.07 -10.49
C TYR A 50 -3.33 15.21 -10.85
N PHE A 51 -3.01 16.03 -11.85
CA PHE A 51 -3.83 17.17 -12.24
C PHE A 51 -5.03 16.81 -13.11
N ALA A 52 -4.98 15.72 -13.88
CA ALA A 52 -6.15 15.22 -14.61
C ALA A 52 -7.30 14.75 -13.69
N SER A 53 -6.98 14.27 -12.47
CA SER A 53 -7.96 13.78 -11.50
C SER A 53 -8.41 14.84 -10.48
N SER A 54 -7.66 15.94 -10.37
CA SER A 54 -7.90 17.02 -9.41
C SER A 54 -8.85 18.08 -9.98
N ARG A 55 -9.83 18.53 -9.18
CA ARG A 55 -10.85 19.52 -9.60
C ARG A 55 -10.18 20.85 -10.01
N GLN A 56 -10.67 21.47 -11.09
CA GLN A 56 -10.20 22.72 -11.73
C GLN A 56 -10.17 24.00 -10.85
N ASN A 57 -10.21 23.91 -9.53
CA ASN A 57 -10.30 25.05 -8.60
C ASN A 57 -9.27 24.99 -7.45
N SER A 58 -8.22 24.19 -7.58
CA SER A 58 -7.13 24.16 -6.60
C SER A 58 -6.23 25.39 -6.75
N PRO A 59 -5.82 26.06 -5.66
CA PRO A 59 -4.79 27.10 -5.72
C PRO A 59 -3.40 26.54 -6.10
N LEU A 60 -3.21 25.22 -6.00
CA LEU A 60 -1.98 24.49 -6.36
C LEU A 60 -2.04 23.88 -7.77
N GLN A 61 -3.03 24.26 -8.58
CA GLN A 61 -3.13 23.78 -9.95
C GLN A 61 -2.02 24.40 -10.81
N LEU A 62 -1.21 23.56 -11.42
CA LEU A 62 -0.09 23.97 -12.28
C LEU A 62 -0.47 23.93 -13.76
N THR A 63 0.03 24.90 -14.54
CA THR A 63 -0.01 24.82 -16.00
C THR A 63 1.07 23.86 -16.53
N PHE A 64 1.00 23.52 -17.81
CA PHE A 64 2.01 22.66 -18.44
C PHE A 64 3.44 23.18 -18.26
N ASN A 65 3.65 24.49 -18.40
CA ASN A 65 4.97 25.11 -18.23
C ASN A 65 5.41 25.05 -16.75
N ASP A 66 4.50 25.31 -15.82
CA ASP A 66 4.78 25.25 -14.39
C ASP A 66 5.17 23.84 -13.93
N ILE A 67 4.53 22.80 -14.51
CA ILE A 67 4.91 21.40 -14.29
C ILE A 67 6.34 21.14 -14.79
N GLY A 68 6.68 21.62 -15.99
CA GLY A 68 8.03 21.50 -16.54
C GLY A 68 9.10 22.11 -15.62
N THR A 69 8.87 23.36 -15.17
CA THR A 69 9.78 24.07 -14.25
C THR A 69 9.90 23.36 -12.91
N LEU A 70 8.78 22.91 -12.32
CA LEU A 70 8.81 22.15 -11.06
C LEU A 70 9.62 20.87 -11.21
N CYS A 71 9.39 20.10 -12.28
CA CYS A 71 10.10 18.85 -12.50
C CYS A 71 11.60 19.07 -12.71
N PHE A 72 11.99 20.15 -13.39
CA PHE A 72 13.39 20.53 -13.56
C PHE A 72 14.05 20.89 -12.22
N ASN A 73 13.38 21.69 -11.38
CA ASN A 73 13.88 22.05 -10.03
C ASN A 73 13.99 20.82 -9.11
N LEU A 74 13.07 19.85 -9.25
CA LEU A 74 13.15 18.56 -8.55
C LEU A 74 14.35 17.74 -9.04
N GLY A 75 14.63 17.78 -10.34
CA GLY A 75 15.82 17.15 -10.94
C GLY A 75 17.12 17.70 -10.35
N ASP A 76 17.26 19.03 -10.32
CA ASP A 76 18.45 19.73 -9.80
C ASP A 76 18.65 19.44 -8.31
N SER A 77 17.58 19.58 -7.51
CA SER A 77 17.62 19.28 -6.07
C SER A 77 17.96 17.82 -5.79
N PHE A 78 17.51 16.89 -6.63
CA PHE A 78 17.84 15.47 -6.51
C PHE A 78 19.30 15.17 -6.90
N GLU A 79 19.83 15.80 -7.95
CA GLU A 79 21.25 15.69 -8.32
C GLU A 79 22.12 16.19 -7.15
N TYR A 80 21.84 17.40 -6.65
CA TYR A 80 22.53 17.99 -5.52
C TYR A 80 22.50 17.08 -4.28
N PHE A 81 21.32 16.53 -3.95
CA PHE A 81 21.14 15.58 -2.86
C PHE A 81 22.03 14.34 -3.01
N LEU A 82 22.14 13.77 -4.21
CA LEU A 82 23.00 12.61 -4.48
C LEU A 82 24.49 12.95 -4.43
N GLU A 83 24.87 14.16 -4.84
CA GLU A 83 26.26 14.63 -4.84
C GLU A 83 26.76 15.00 -3.44
N GLU A 84 25.98 15.73 -2.64
CA GLU A 84 26.35 16.17 -1.28
C GLU A 84 26.46 14.99 -0.30
N GLU A 85 25.54 14.03 -0.36
CA GLU A 85 25.56 12.84 0.50
C GLU A 85 26.65 11.82 0.06
N GLY A 86 27.34 12.09 -1.06
CA GLY A 86 28.52 11.35 -1.50
C GLY A 86 28.21 9.99 -2.10
N TYR A 87 27.03 9.82 -2.71
CA TYR A 87 26.65 8.60 -3.44
C TYR A 87 27.50 8.39 -4.69
N VAL A 88 27.88 9.47 -5.39
CA VAL A 88 28.67 9.43 -6.63
C VAL A 88 30.16 9.12 -6.37
N LYS A 89 30.74 9.59 -5.25
CA LYS A 89 32.19 9.44 -4.95
C LYS A 89 32.59 8.07 -4.38
N ARG A 90 31.64 7.23 -3.94
CA ARG A 90 31.94 5.89 -3.36
C ARG A 90 31.81 4.74 -4.36
N ALA A 91 31.17 4.95 -5.51
CA ALA A 91 31.03 3.92 -6.53
C ALA A 91 32.35 3.62 -7.28
N SER A 92 33.31 4.56 -7.26
CA SER A 92 34.55 4.49 -8.05
C SER A 92 35.77 3.95 -7.32
N HIS A 93 35.75 3.78 -5.99
CA HIS A 93 36.86 3.22 -5.23
C HIS A 93 36.35 2.44 -4.01
N ASP A 94 36.67 1.13 -3.98
CA ASP A 94 36.56 0.17 -2.86
C ASP A 94 35.53 -0.96 -3.03
N LEU A 95 35.87 -1.91 -3.91
CA LEU A 95 35.33 -3.27 -3.87
C LEU A 95 36.36 -4.34 -3.46
N TRP A 96 37.58 -3.98 -3.00
CA TRP A 96 38.62 -5.01 -2.77
C TRP A 96 39.46 -5.00 -1.47
N GLU A 97 39.39 -3.99 -0.59
CA GLU A 97 40.31 -3.97 0.58
C GLU A 97 39.66 -3.91 1.99
N ALA A 98 38.35 -4.11 2.12
CA ALA A 98 37.65 -3.91 3.39
C ALA A 98 37.51 -5.17 4.29
N GLU A 99 38.24 -6.26 4.00
CA GLU A 99 38.29 -7.47 4.84
C GLU A 99 39.49 -7.53 5.80
N THR A 100 40.50 -6.67 5.66
CA THR A 100 41.78 -6.86 6.39
C THR A 100 42.08 -5.85 7.51
N ARG A 101 41.21 -4.87 7.82
CA ARG A 101 41.55 -3.81 8.80
C ARG A 101 40.51 -3.54 9.90
N SER A 102 39.75 -4.53 10.34
CA SER A 102 38.79 -4.35 11.45
C SER A 102 39.36 -4.61 12.85
N GLN A 103 40.65 -4.34 13.10
CA GLN A 103 41.25 -4.37 14.44
C GLN A 103 42.30 -3.26 14.63
N ALA A 104 41.89 -2.00 14.68
CA ALA A 104 42.63 -0.95 15.40
C ALA A 104 41.75 0.28 15.58
N TYR A 105 41.84 0.90 16.76
CA TYR A 105 41.22 2.16 17.18
C TYR A 105 39.79 2.09 17.72
N GLN A 106 39.69 1.51 18.92
CA GLN A 106 38.97 2.18 20.02
C GLN A 106 39.84 3.34 20.51
N ASN A 107 39.37 4.57 20.34
CA ASN A 107 39.32 5.65 21.33
C ASN A 107 39.17 7.02 20.68
N GLU A 108 38.39 7.85 21.37
CA GLU A 108 38.24 9.31 21.29
C GLU A 108 37.32 9.95 20.24
N SER A 109 36.35 10.69 20.79
CA SER A 109 35.68 11.93 20.35
C SER A 109 35.29 12.09 18.88
N ASP A 110 33.99 12.02 18.60
CA ASP A 110 33.19 13.17 18.11
C ASP A 110 31.91 12.68 17.41
N GLY A 111 30.80 13.34 17.77
CA GLY A 111 29.42 13.02 17.37
C GLY A 111 29.13 13.04 15.87
N MET A 112 30.09 13.44 15.04
CA MET A 112 29.99 13.38 13.57
C MET A 112 30.40 12.03 12.97
N THR A 113 31.10 11.17 13.73
CA THR A 113 31.64 9.91 13.19
C THR A 113 30.65 8.74 13.29
N GLN A 114 29.54 8.88 14.02
CA GLN A 114 28.47 7.87 14.05
C GLN A 114 27.60 7.87 12.79
N ARG A 115 27.50 8.99 12.05
CA ARG A 115 26.86 9.03 10.72
C ARG A 115 27.64 8.21 9.68
N LYS A 116 28.97 8.10 9.82
CA LYS A 116 29.85 7.41 8.85
C LYS A 116 30.03 5.89 9.08
N LYS A 117 29.48 5.30 10.14
CA LYS A 117 29.70 3.87 10.49
C LYS A 117 28.57 2.90 10.11
N ARG A 118 27.49 3.34 9.44
CA ARG A 118 26.35 2.45 9.07
C ARG A 118 26.35 1.96 7.61
N LEU A 119 27.38 2.27 6.85
CA LEU A 119 27.44 2.06 5.39
C LEU A 119 28.30 0.83 4.98
N LYS A 120 27.98 -0.35 5.51
CA LYS A 120 28.64 -1.61 5.09
C LYS A 120 27.72 -2.65 4.47
N THR A 121 26.47 -2.32 4.14
CA THR A 121 25.51 -3.31 3.63
C THR A 121 24.49 -2.67 2.68
N PHE A 122 24.91 -2.13 1.54
CA PHE A 122 23.96 -1.55 0.56
C PHE A 122 23.21 -2.59 -0.31
N PHE A 123 23.51 -3.89 -0.18
CA PHE A 123 22.95 -4.93 -1.06
C PHE A 123 22.33 -6.15 -0.34
N SER A 124 21.80 -5.97 0.88
CA SER A 124 21.23 -7.11 1.64
C SER A 124 20.16 -6.76 2.69
N GLY A 125 19.33 -5.74 2.45
CA GLY A 125 18.13 -5.48 3.28
C GLY A 125 17.40 -4.21 2.84
N GLY A 126 16.24 -4.38 2.19
CA GLY A 126 15.57 -3.36 1.36
C GLY A 126 14.57 -2.45 2.07
N LEU A 127 13.62 -3.00 2.83
CA LEU A 127 12.43 -2.25 3.29
C LEU A 127 12.68 -1.09 4.27
N VAL A 128 13.53 -1.26 5.29
CA VAL A 128 13.78 -0.21 6.30
C VAL A 128 14.58 0.96 5.70
N ARG A 129 15.36 0.70 4.65
CA ARG A 129 16.27 1.67 4.04
C ARG A 129 15.62 2.47 2.95
N GLU A 130 14.73 1.86 2.18
CA GLU A 130 13.86 2.61 1.29
C GLU A 130 12.98 3.56 2.09
N GLN A 131 12.43 3.13 3.23
CA GLN A 131 11.66 4.03 4.10
C GLN A 131 12.50 5.21 4.64
N SER A 132 13.78 4.99 4.97
CA SER A 132 14.67 6.12 5.31
C SER A 132 14.97 7.02 4.12
N PHE A 133 15.23 6.46 2.95
CA PHE A 133 15.46 7.22 1.72
C PHE A 133 14.23 8.01 1.29
N ARG A 134 13.03 7.44 1.44
CA ARG A 134 11.74 8.11 1.20
C ARG A 134 11.56 9.31 2.10
N VAL A 135 11.87 9.18 3.40
CA VAL A 135 11.83 10.30 4.34
C VAL A 135 12.87 11.37 3.96
N GLU A 136 14.10 10.98 3.64
CA GLU A 136 15.14 11.91 3.23
C GLU A 136 14.82 12.62 1.90
N LEU A 137 14.22 11.89 0.95
CA LEU A 137 13.75 12.40 -0.34
C LEU A 137 12.57 13.37 -0.16
N MET A 138 11.61 12.99 0.69
CA MET A 138 10.45 13.82 1.01
C MET A 138 10.89 15.13 1.65
N GLU A 139 11.76 15.06 2.65
CA GLU A 139 12.20 16.24 3.41
C GLU A 139 13.16 17.12 2.61
N ASN A 140 14.25 16.57 2.08
CA ASN A 140 15.38 17.38 1.57
C ASN A 140 15.33 17.64 0.06
N VAL A 141 14.37 17.05 -0.66
CA VAL A 141 14.22 17.24 -2.10
C VAL A 141 12.81 17.72 -2.40
N ILE A 142 11.78 16.94 -2.06
CA ILE A 142 10.43 17.17 -2.57
C ILE A 142 9.75 18.35 -1.88
N LEU A 143 9.65 18.35 -0.54
CA LEU A 143 8.98 19.43 0.19
C LEU A 143 9.72 20.75 0.05
N ASP A 144 11.05 20.75 0.22
CA ASP A 144 11.89 21.94 0.04
C ASP A 144 11.71 22.54 -1.37
N THR A 145 11.76 21.71 -2.42
CA THR A 145 11.57 22.17 -3.81
C THR A 145 10.16 22.70 -4.03
N LEU A 146 9.12 22.02 -3.52
CA LEU A 146 7.74 22.46 -3.71
C LEU A 146 7.49 23.80 -3.02
N ILE A 147 7.91 23.96 -1.77
CA ILE A 147 7.74 25.21 -1.01
C ILE A 147 8.47 26.35 -1.71
N GLN A 148 9.73 26.12 -2.11
CA GLN A 148 10.50 27.12 -2.82
C GLN A 148 9.86 27.47 -4.17
N PHE A 149 9.43 26.48 -4.95
CA PHE A 149 8.79 26.69 -6.24
C PHE A 149 7.50 27.52 -6.11
N TYR A 150 6.60 27.15 -5.20
CA TYR A 150 5.36 27.89 -5.02
C TYR A 150 5.61 29.32 -4.51
N TYR A 151 6.59 29.51 -3.64
CA TYR A 151 6.93 30.83 -3.12
C TYR A 151 7.64 31.72 -4.15
N GLU A 152 8.68 31.21 -4.82
CA GLU A 152 9.56 31.99 -5.69
C GLU A 152 9.02 32.12 -7.12
N GLU A 153 8.46 31.07 -7.70
CA GLU A 153 7.98 31.06 -9.09
C GLU A 153 6.52 31.51 -9.19
N LEU A 154 5.67 31.07 -8.26
CA LEU A 154 4.22 31.35 -8.30
C LEU A 154 3.77 32.46 -7.34
N GLY A 155 4.63 32.89 -6.41
CA GLY A 155 4.30 33.94 -5.43
C GLY A 155 3.22 33.51 -4.42
N ILE A 156 3.07 32.20 -4.19
CA ILE A 156 2.10 31.61 -3.27
C ILE A 156 2.84 31.20 -2.00
N GLU A 157 2.51 31.83 -0.88
CA GLU A 157 2.98 31.40 0.44
C GLU A 157 2.16 30.19 0.90
N ILE A 158 2.81 29.05 1.06
CA ILE A 158 2.22 27.79 1.52
C ILE A 158 2.89 27.38 2.83
N GLU A 159 2.11 26.94 3.81
CA GLU A 159 2.63 26.37 5.06
C GLU A 159 3.07 24.92 4.84
N GLU A 160 4.14 24.48 5.52
CA GLU A 160 4.68 23.11 5.43
C GLU A 160 3.65 22.01 5.76
N ASP A 161 2.60 22.34 6.52
CA ASP A 161 1.53 21.41 6.92
C ASP A 161 0.28 21.50 6.04
N ASP A 162 0.34 22.22 4.90
CA ASP A 162 -0.76 22.26 3.94
C ASP A 162 -1.05 20.87 3.37
N LEU A 163 -2.28 20.40 3.58
CA LEU A 163 -2.70 19.03 3.22
C LEU A 163 -2.69 18.77 1.71
N GLU A 164 -2.84 19.80 0.88
CA GLU A 164 -2.82 19.67 -0.57
C GLU A 164 -1.38 19.61 -1.09
N LEU A 165 -0.49 20.42 -0.50
CA LEU A 165 0.96 20.35 -0.73
C LEU A 165 1.52 18.98 -0.36
N ILE A 166 1.17 18.45 0.81
CA ILE A 166 1.62 17.12 1.27
C ILE A 166 1.14 16.02 0.30
N ARG A 167 -0.09 16.10 -0.21
CA ARG A 167 -0.59 15.12 -1.19
C ARG A 167 0.16 15.17 -2.52
N LEU A 168 0.53 16.36 -2.97
CA LEU A 168 1.36 16.54 -4.16
C LEU A 168 2.77 15.96 -3.92
N ALA A 169 3.34 16.22 -2.74
CA ALA A 169 4.63 15.70 -2.33
C ALA A 169 4.64 14.16 -2.26
N ASP A 170 3.63 13.56 -1.60
CA ASP A 170 3.44 12.09 -1.53
C ASP A 170 3.35 11.48 -2.93
N PHE A 171 2.61 12.12 -3.84
CA PHE A 171 2.49 11.65 -5.21
C PHE A 171 3.84 11.70 -5.95
N ILE A 172 4.58 12.80 -5.84
CA ILE A 172 5.90 12.96 -6.47
C ILE A 172 6.90 11.94 -5.91
N GLU A 173 6.89 11.72 -4.59
CA GLU A 173 7.75 10.72 -3.94
C GLU A 173 7.49 9.33 -4.50
N ASP A 174 6.23 8.90 -4.55
CA ASP A 174 5.86 7.60 -5.09
C ASP A 174 6.26 7.45 -6.57
N VAL A 175 6.13 8.51 -7.38
CA VAL A 175 6.56 8.49 -8.78
C VAL A 175 8.08 8.36 -8.91
N ILE A 176 8.86 9.16 -8.17
CA ILE A 176 10.33 9.11 -8.22
C ILE A 176 10.84 7.73 -7.77
N ILE A 177 10.29 7.18 -6.68
CA ILE A 177 10.71 5.86 -6.17
C ILE A 177 10.39 4.76 -7.18
N ASN A 178 9.22 4.81 -7.82
CA ASN A 178 8.86 3.82 -8.83
C ASN A 178 9.75 3.95 -10.07
N PHE A 179 10.05 5.17 -10.51
CA PHE A 179 10.98 5.42 -11.61
C PHE A 179 12.39 4.85 -11.33
N ILE A 180 12.93 5.07 -10.11
CA ILE A 180 14.22 4.50 -9.68
C ILE A 180 14.20 2.97 -9.75
N ARG A 181 13.10 2.32 -9.33
CA ARG A 181 12.99 0.87 -9.30
C ARG A 181 12.90 0.23 -10.69
N GLN A 182 12.13 0.84 -11.59
CA GLN A 182 11.76 0.25 -12.87
C GLN A 182 12.75 0.61 -13.98
N GLU A 183 13.18 1.86 -14.04
CA GLU A 183 13.91 2.40 -15.19
C GLU A 183 15.30 2.93 -14.79
N GLY A 184 15.42 3.53 -13.60
CA GLY A 184 16.62 4.25 -13.18
C GLY A 184 17.74 3.41 -12.54
N LYS A 185 17.46 2.18 -12.11
CA LYS A 185 18.40 1.36 -11.33
C LYS A 185 19.72 1.09 -12.05
N ALA A 186 19.69 0.86 -13.35
CA ALA A 186 20.89 0.59 -14.14
C ALA A 186 21.82 1.81 -14.22
N LEU A 187 21.23 3.01 -14.36
CA LEU A 187 21.95 4.28 -14.46
C LEU A 187 22.57 4.67 -13.12
N LEU A 188 21.83 4.51 -12.02
CA LEU A 188 22.31 4.83 -10.66
C LEU A 188 23.35 3.84 -10.11
N GLN A 189 23.51 2.66 -10.73
CA GLN A 189 24.62 1.75 -10.40
C GLN A 189 25.97 2.23 -10.91
N ARG A 190 25.97 3.04 -11.97
CA ARG A 190 27.17 3.59 -12.60
C ARG A 190 26.96 5.07 -12.93
N PRO A 191 26.71 5.93 -11.92
CA PRO A 191 26.26 7.30 -12.15
C PRO A 191 27.30 8.18 -12.84
N ALA A 192 28.59 7.88 -12.69
CA ALA A 192 29.69 8.64 -13.28
C ALA A 192 30.16 8.11 -14.65
N ASP A 193 29.58 7.00 -15.15
CA ASP A 193 29.91 6.50 -16.48
C ASP A 193 29.34 7.48 -17.54
N PRO A 194 30.08 7.74 -18.64
CA PRO A 194 29.64 8.67 -19.67
C PRO A 194 28.37 8.17 -20.38
N ALA A 195 27.43 9.07 -20.64
CA ALA A 195 26.16 8.79 -21.31
C ALA A 195 26.05 9.44 -22.71
N ILE A 196 27.19 9.78 -23.31
CA ILE A 196 27.31 10.53 -24.58
C ILE A 196 26.44 9.90 -25.68
N ASP A 197 26.65 8.61 -25.95
CA ASP A 197 25.91 7.86 -27.00
C ASP A 197 24.40 7.88 -26.79
N SER A 198 23.94 7.98 -25.53
CA SER A 198 22.51 8.02 -25.20
C SER A 198 21.91 9.40 -25.47
N PHE A 199 22.62 10.47 -25.13
CA PHE A 199 22.19 11.84 -25.44
C PHE A 199 22.30 12.16 -26.94
N GLU A 200 23.31 11.65 -27.63
CA GLU A 200 23.41 11.77 -29.10
C GLU A 200 22.21 11.11 -29.78
N GLY A 201 21.83 9.90 -29.36
CA GLY A 201 20.64 9.22 -29.89
C GLY A 201 19.32 9.96 -29.61
N LEU A 202 19.21 10.63 -28.45
CA LEU A 202 18.06 11.47 -28.12
C LEU A 202 17.99 12.71 -29.04
N LEU A 203 19.11 13.40 -29.25
CA LEU A 203 19.17 14.57 -30.13
C LEU A 203 18.87 14.22 -31.59
N GLU A 204 19.38 13.09 -32.08
CA GLU A 204 19.07 12.59 -33.42
C GLU A 204 17.57 12.32 -33.59
N SER A 205 16.91 11.77 -32.55
CA SER A 205 15.47 11.51 -32.57
C SER A 205 14.61 12.78 -32.53
N GLU A 206 15.14 13.90 -32.01
CA GLU A 206 14.49 15.21 -32.01
C GLU A 206 14.62 15.92 -33.37
N ASP A 207 15.75 15.75 -34.05
CA ASP A 207 15.98 16.35 -35.37
C ASP A 207 15.17 15.68 -36.49
N ASP A 208 14.73 14.42 -36.30
CA ASP A 208 13.82 13.69 -37.19
C ASP A 208 12.32 14.03 -36.96
N TYR A 209 12.00 14.93 -36.01
CA TYR A 209 10.63 15.34 -35.72
C TYR A 209 10.13 16.42 -36.70
N ASP A 210 9.35 16.02 -37.72
CA ASP A 210 8.70 16.93 -38.67
C ASP A 210 7.58 17.73 -37.97
N PRO A 211 7.71 19.07 -37.83
CA PRO A 211 6.71 19.90 -37.17
C PRO A 211 5.39 20.02 -37.97
N GLN A 212 5.29 19.42 -39.17
CA GLN A 212 4.08 19.42 -40.00
C GLN A 212 3.09 18.27 -39.72
N ARG A 213 3.33 17.39 -38.75
CA ARG A 213 2.26 16.53 -38.20
C ARG A 213 1.33 17.36 -37.30
N GLU A 214 0.62 18.31 -37.91
CA GLU A 214 -0.62 18.83 -37.34
C GLU A 214 -1.59 17.67 -37.15
N TRP A 215 -2.25 17.69 -36.00
CA TRP A 215 -3.26 16.72 -35.59
C TRP A 215 -4.40 16.69 -36.61
N GLU A 216 -4.44 15.67 -37.47
CA GLU A 216 -5.69 15.29 -38.11
C GLU A 216 -6.54 14.61 -37.03
N GLU A 217 -7.48 15.38 -36.47
CA GLU A 217 -8.66 14.82 -35.79
C GLU A 217 -9.40 13.95 -36.82
N GLY A 218 -9.05 12.66 -36.84
CA GLY A 218 -9.68 11.66 -37.68
C GLY A 218 -10.99 11.18 -37.06
N ASP A 219 -12.09 11.54 -37.73
CA ASP A 219 -13.45 11.07 -37.51
C ASP A 219 -13.55 9.54 -37.35
N GLU A 220 -14.54 9.12 -36.55
CA GLU A 220 -15.03 7.75 -36.41
C GLU A 220 -15.28 7.09 -37.78
N GLU A 221 -14.52 6.05 -38.16
CA GLU A 221 -14.99 5.07 -39.14
C GLU A 221 -14.55 3.63 -38.83
N GLU A 222 -15.48 2.73 -39.16
CA GLU A 222 -15.56 1.32 -38.86
C GLU A 222 -14.45 0.46 -39.49
N GLY A 223 -14.01 -0.55 -38.74
CA GLY A 223 -13.70 -1.90 -39.21
C GLY A 223 -12.85 -2.08 -40.47
N VAL A 224 -11.53 -2.23 -40.28
CA VAL A 224 -10.68 -2.99 -41.20
C VAL A 224 -9.84 -3.98 -40.39
N TYR A 225 -10.15 -5.27 -40.55
CA TYR A 225 -9.35 -6.40 -40.12
C TYR A 225 -7.96 -6.33 -40.79
N HIS A 226 -6.91 -6.31 -39.97
CA HIS A 226 -5.55 -6.61 -40.42
C HIS A 226 -5.02 -7.84 -39.69
N GLU A 227 -4.59 -8.80 -40.51
CA GLU A 227 -4.02 -10.11 -40.19
C GLU A 227 -2.73 -9.99 -39.35
N ASP A 228 -2.67 -10.81 -38.31
CA ASP A 228 -1.51 -11.47 -37.69
C ASP A 228 -0.14 -10.80 -37.87
N ILE A 229 0.09 -9.77 -37.05
CA ILE A 229 1.42 -9.44 -36.55
C ILE A 229 1.54 -10.14 -35.19
N GLU A 230 2.43 -11.14 -35.09
CA GLU A 230 2.89 -11.72 -33.81
C GLU A 230 3.60 -10.62 -33.01
N TRP A 231 2.79 -9.80 -32.35
CA TRP A 231 3.17 -9.10 -31.14
C TRP A 231 3.46 -10.19 -30.10
N GLY A 232 4.63 -10.13 -29.46
CA GLY A 232 4.86 -10.88 -28.24
C GLY A 232 3.79 -10.45 -27.24
N GLY A 233 2.74 -11.27 -27.13
CA GLY A 233 1.70 -11.08 -26.16
C GLY A 233 2.35 -10.99 -24.79
N ILE A 234 2.19 -9.85 -24.14
CA ILE A 234 1.81 -9.95 -22.74
C ILE A 234 0.35 -10.40 -22.83
N ASP A 235 0.17 -11.71 -22.96
CA ASP A 235 -1.02 -12.30 -22.37
C ASP A 235 -1.10 -11.67 -20.99
N ALA A 236 -2.16 -10.92 -20.70
CA ALA A 236 -2.58 -10.76 -19.33
C ALA A 236 -2.99 -12.17 -18.86
N GLU A 237 -2.00 -13.05 -18.69
CA GLU A 237 -2.16 -14.27 -17.92
C GLU A 237 -2.67 -13.79 -16.59
N TYR A 238 -3.90 -14.19 -16.28
CA TYR A 238 -4.53 -13.92 -15.02
C TYR A 238 -3.62 -14.51 -13.94
N GLU A 239 -2.73 -13.68 -13.37
CA GLU A 239 -1.74 -14.18 -12.42
C GLU A 239 -2.49 -14.78 -11.24
N ASP A 240 -2.23 -16.07 -11.03
CA ASP A 240 -2.92 -16.88 -10.05
C ASP A 240 -2.63 -16.32 -8.64
N ILE A 241 -3.67 -16.29 -7.80
CA ILE A 241 -3.55 -15.71 -6.47
C ILE A 241 -2.54 -16.46 -5.58
N PHE A 242 -2.37 -17.77 -5.81
CA PHE A 242 -1.39 -18.59 -5.12
C PHE A 242 0.03 -18.17 -5.52
N GLU A 243 0.29 -18.03 -6.83
CA GLU A 243 1.60 -17.63 -7.35
C GLU A 243 1.96 -16.22 -6.88
N THR A 244 0.99 -15.31 -6.90
CA THR A 244 1.13 -13.94 -6.41
C THR A 244 1.53 -13.89 -4.94
N ILE A 245 0.83 -14.64 -4.08
CA ILE A 245 1.13 -14.69 -2.65
C ILE A 245 2.47 -15.40 -2.38
N GLN A 246 2.80 -16.45 -3.15
CA GLN A 246 4.10 -17.11 -3.04
C GLN A 246 5.24 -16.14 -3.39
N ARG A 247 5.08 -15.33 -4.44
CA ARG A 247 6.05 -14.30 -4.83
C ARG A 247 6.26 -13.27 -3.72
N PHE A 248 5.17 -12.81 -3.09
CA PHE A 248 5.25 -11.93 -1.93
C PHE A 248 6.01 -12.57 -0.75
N ILE A 249 5.75 -13.86 -0.48
CA ILE A 249 6.46 -14.61 0.57
C ILE A 249 7.95 -14.66 0.25
N ASP A 250 8.33 -15.09 -0.95
CA ASP A 250 9.73 -15.28 -1.35
C ASP A 250 10.53 -13.97 -1.25
N GLU A 251 9.93 -12.85 -1.68
CA GLU A 251 10.52 -11.52 -1.54
C GLU A 251 10.61 -11.07 -0.07
N ALA A 252 9.59 -11.36 0.73
CA ALA A 252 9.57 -10.98 2.15
C ALA A 252 10.49 -11.84 3.04
N GLU A 253 10.71 -13.11 2.68
CA GLU A 253 11.61 -14.04 3.36
C GLU A 253 13.08 -13.69 3.13
N CYS A 254 13.40 -13.13 1.96
CA CYS A 254 14.74 -12.64 1.63
C CYS A 254 15.17 -11.43 2.49
N ASP A 255 14.20 -10.72 3.09
CA ASP A 255 14.41 -9.40 3.72
C ASP A 255 14.29 -9.39 5.26
N SER A 256 13.97 -10.50 5.96
CA SER A 256 13.70 -10.45 7.41
C SER A 256 14.16 -11.64 8.27
N ARG A 257 14.53 -11.35 9.54
CA ARG A 257 14.74 -12.36 10.61
C ARG A 257 13.44 -13.04 11.06
N ASP A 258 12.29 -12.55 10.58
CA ASP A 258 10.94 -12.99 10.93
C ASP A 258 10.22 -13.68 9.74
N ALA A 259 10.97 -14.12 8.73
CA ALA A 259 10.49 -14.76 7.49
C ALA A 259 9.34 -15.77 7.72
N GLY A 260 9.54 -16.72 8.65
CA GLY A 260 8.53 -17.74 8.95
C GLY A 260 7.23 -17.21 9.59
N CYS A 261 7.23 -16.00 10.15
CA CYS A 261 6.01 -15.36 10.66
C CYS A 261 5.22 -14.66 9.55
N VAL A 262 5.90 -14.09 8.54
CA VAL A 262 5.25 -13.43 7.41
C VAL A 262 4.53 -14.46 6.54
N SER A 263 5.23 -15.54 6.18
CA SER A 263 4.66 -16.68 5.45
C SER A 263 3.38 -17.17 6.14
N ARG A 264 3.47 -17.54 7.42
CA ARG A 264 2.29 -18.02 8.18
C ARG A 264 1.12 -17.02 8.22
N ASP A 265 1.40 -15.73 8.34
CA ASP A 265 0.36 -14.72 8.50
C ASP A 265 -0.34 -14.40 7.17
N ILE A 266 0.39 -14.34 6.06
CA ILE A 266 -0.23 -14.10 4.74
C ILE A 266 -0.90 -15.35 4.19
N GLU A 267 -0.44 -16.53 4.59
CA GLU A 267 -1.08 -17.81 4.27
C GLU A 267 -2.52 -17.90 4.77
N LEU A 268 -2.82 -17.31 5.94
CA LEU A 268 -4.19 -17.17 6.41
C LEU A 268 -5.06 -16.36 5.44
N PHE A 269 -4.49 -15.29 4.86
CA PHE A 269 -5.21 -14.49 3.88
C PHE A 269 -5.39 -15.25 2.57
N ARG A 270 -4.37 -15.99 2.11
CA ARG A 270 -4.50 -16.88 0.95
C ARG A 270 -5.63 -17.87 1.13
N GLU A 271 -5.65 -18.58 2.26
CA GLU A 271 -6.68 -19.56 2.59
C GLU A 271 -8.09 -18.94 2.53
N PHE A 272 -8.26 -17.73 3.06
CA PHE A 272 -9.51 -16.98 2.92
C PHE A 272 -9.86 -16.69 1.45
N LEU A 273 -8.93 -16.13 0.67
CA LEU A 273 -9.20 -15.75 -0.71
C LEU A 273 -9.60 -16.98 -1.55
N THR A 274 -8.92 -18.11 -1.37
CA THR A 274 -9.16 -19.32 -2.17
C THR A 274 -10.33 -20.16 -1.68
N GLU A 275 -10.50 -20.34 -0.37
CA GLU A 275 -11.50 -21.26 0.20
C GLU A 275 -12.84 -20.59 0.52
N SER A 276 -12.83 -19.29 0.84
CA SER A 276 -14.03 -18.56 1.27
C SER A 276 -14.53 -17.59 0.22
N ALA A 277 -13.64 -16.80 -0.36
CA ALA A 277 -14.01 -15.81 -1.39
C ALA A 277 -13.99 -16.38 -2.82
N GLU A 278 -13.51 -17.62 -3.00
CA GLU A 278 -13.39 -18.31 -4.29
C GLU A 278 -12.63 -17.51 -5.36
N ILE A 279 -11.68 -16.69 -4.92
CA ILE A 279 -10.83 -15.86 -5.78
C ILE A 279 -9.75 -16.72 -6.40
N THR A 280 -9.64 -16.63 -7.72
CA THR A 280 -8.64 -17.37 -8.49
C THR A 280 -7.52 -16.48 -8.99
N THR A 281 -7.79 -15.20 -9.21
CA THR A 281 -6.86 -14.26 -9.84
C THR A 281 -6.63 -13.04 -8.95
N ILE A 282 -5.43 -12.45 -9.00
CA ILE A 282 -5.14 -11.27 -8.16
C ILE A 282 -6.05 -10.07 -8.46
N TYR A 283 -6.52 -9.94 -9.70
CA TYR A 283 -7.38 -8.84 -10.13
C TYR A 283 -8.83 -8.94 -9.64
N GLU A 284 -9.26 -10.11 -9.15
CA GLU A 284 -10.54 -10.28 -8.46
C GLU A 284 -10.49 -9.76 -7.01
N VAL A 285 -9.29 -9.56 -6.44
CA VAL A 285 -9.17 -9.03 -5.09
C VAL A 285 -9.63 -7.59 -5.05
N CYS A 286 -10.66 -7.29 -4.26
CA CYS A 286 -11.17 -5.95 -4.00
C CYS A 286 -10.98 -5.53 -2.54
N GLU A 287 -11.32 -4.27 -2.25
CA GLU A 287 -11.20 -3.68 -0.92
C GLU A 287 -12.00 -4.42 0.16
N GLU A 288 -13.19 -4.91 -0.20
CA GLU A 288 -14.13 -5.54 0.74
C GLU A 288 -13.57 -6.86 1.29
N HIS A 289 -12.79 -7.60 0.49
CA HIS A 289 -12.14 -8.84 0.92
C HIS A 289 -11.19 -8.63 2.11
N PHE A 290 -10.51 -7.48 2.20
CA PHE A 290 -9.66 -7.18 3.36
C PHE A 290 -10.50 -6.99 4.62
N LEU A 291 -11.63 -6.28 4.52
CA LEU A 291 -12.51 -6.06 5.66
C LEU A 291 -13.19 -7.37 6.10
N GLU A 292 -13.68 -8.16 5.15
CA GLU A 292 -14.30 -9.46 5.42
C GLU A 292 -13.32 -10.41 6.10
N PHE A 293 -12.10 -10.54 5.56
CA PHE A 293 -11.05 -11.33 6.17
C PHE A 293 -10.80 -10.92 7.63
N MET A 294 -10.58 -9.63 7.87
CA MET A 294 -10.26 -9.14 9.21
C MET A 294 -11.43 -9.25 10.18
N SER A 295 -12.67 -9.05 9.70
CA SER A 295 -13.85 -8.90 10.55
C SER A 295 -14.70 -10.17 10.70
N ILE A 296 -14.51 -11.20 9.86
CA ILE A 296 -15.22 -12.49 9.96
C ILE A 296 -14.24 -13.64 10.02
N TRP A 297 -13.50 -13.86 8.93
CA TRP A 297 -12.77 -15.10 8.74
C TRP A 297 -11.65 -15.27 9.77
N LEU A 298 -10.92 -14.19 10.05
CA LEU A 298 -9.85 -14.18 11.04
C LEU A 298 -10.37 -14.49 12.45
N ILE A 299 -11.60 -14.08 12.80
CA ILE A 299 -12.25 -14.42 14.08
C ILE A 299 -12.53 -15.92 14.14
N GLN A 300 -13.06 -16.50 13.07
CA GLN A 300 -13.39 -17.92 13.01
C GLN A 300 -12.14 -18.79 13.16
N LYS A 301 -11.05 -18.45 12.48
CA LYS A 301 -9.79 -19.22 12.56
C LYS A 301 -9.01 -19.04 13.85
N THR A 302 -9.16 -17.90 14.53
CA THR A 302 -8.43 -17.61 15.78
C THR A 302 -9.23 -17.85 17.05
N ALA A 303 -10.50 -18.26 16.94
CA ALA A 303 -11.27 -18.76 18.06
C ALA A 303 -10.52 -19.93 18.74
N GLN A 304 -10.50 -19.94 20.07
CA GLN A 304 -9.78 -20.92 20.91
C GLN A 304 -8.24 -20.92 20.78
N VAL A 305 -7.66 -20.06 19.95
CA VAL A 305 -6.20 -19.86 19.92
C VAL A 305 -5.80 -18.91 21.06
N PRO A 306 -4.85 -19.31 21.93
CA PRO A 306 -4.35 -18.43 22.98
C PRO A 306 -3.52 -17.28 22.38
N ASP A 307 -3.83 -16.06 22.77
CA ASP A 307 -3.18 -14.80 22.34
C ASP A 307 -2.85 -14.72 20.84
N PRO A 308 -3.87 -14.62 19.97
CA PRO A 308 -3.65 -14.57 18.53
C PRO A 308 -2.83 -13.32 18.14
N PRO A 309 -1.88 -13.43 17.20
CA PRO A 309 -0.95 -12.35 16.86
C PRO A 309 -1.58 -11.31 15.91
N PHE A 310 -2.76 -10.77 16.24
CA PHE A 310 -3.54 -9.87 15.37
C PHE A 310 -2.72 -8.69 14.83
N SER A 311 -1.97 -8.00 15.69
CA SER A 311 -1.15 -6.86 15.27
C SER A 311 -0.14 -7.24 14.20
N ARG A 312 0.44 -8.44 14.28
CA ARG A 312 1.42 -8.94 13.32
C ARG A 312 0.74 -9.34 12.00
N ILE A 313 -0.42 -9.99 12.07
CA ILE A 313 -1.23 -10.33 10.89
C ILE A 313 -1.62 -9.05 10.13
N PHE A 314 -2.10 -8.02 10.84
CA PHE A 314 -2.44 -6.74 10.22
C PHE A 314 -1.23 -6.03 9.61
N GLN A 315 -0.05 -6.12 10.24
CA GLN A 315 1.20 -5.59 9.68
C GLN A 315 1.61 -6.34 8.41
N THR A 316 1.49 -7.67 8.40
CA THR A 316 1.76 -8.50 7.21
C THR A 316 0.82 -8.13 6.07
N LEU A 317 -0.48 -7.95 6.34
CA LEU A 317 -1.44 -7.48 5.35
C LEU A 317 -1.13 -6.06 4.85
N ALA A 318 -0.74 -5.13 5.72
CA ALA A 318 -0.36 -3.78 5.31
C ALA A 318 0.84 -3.80 4.35
N ARG A 319 1.83 -4.68 4.62
CA ARG A 319 2.96 -4.92 3.73
C ARG A 319 2.50 -5.52 2.40
N PHE A 320 1.58 -6.47 2.42
CA PHE A 320 1.03 -7.08 1.21
C PHE A 320 0.25 -6.06 0.36
N VAL A 321 -0.63 -5.25 0.96
CA VAL A 321 -1.36 -4.17 0.27
C VAL A 321 -0.39 -3.17 -0.36
N THR A 322 0.65 -2.79 0.38
CA THR A 322 1.71 -1.93 -0.15
C THR A 322 2.43 -2.61 -1.31
N TRP A 323 2.73 -3.89 -1.20
CA TRP A 323 3.37 -4.68 -2.25
C TRP A 323 2.50 -4.83 -3.51
N LEU A 324 1.18 -5.00 -3.35
CA LEU A 324 0.22 -5.03 -4.46
C LEU A 324 0.18 -3.72 -5.24
N ALA A 325 0.18 -2.57 -4.54
CA ALA A 325 0.25 -1.27 -5.19
C ALA A 325 1.51 -1.13 -6.05
N HIS A 326 2.65 -1.65 -5.58
CA HIS A 326 3.93 -1.57 -6.29
C HIS A 326 4.07 -2.54 -7.46
N ASN A 327 3.49 -3.74 -7.37
CA ASN A 327 3.70 -4.80 -8.36
C ASN A 327 2.54 -4.97 -9.35
N TYR A 328 1.33 -4.54 -8.98
CA TYR A 328 0.11 -4.74 -9.77
C TYR A 328 -0.68 -3.46 -10.01
N ASN A 329 -0.23 -2.31 -9.52
CA ASN A 329 -0.98 -1.05 -9.52
C ASN A 329 -2.36 -1.15 -8.83
N LEU A 330 -2.53 -2.14 -7.93
CA LEU A 330 -3.73 -2.31 -7.12
C LEU A 330 -3.57 -1.56 -5.79
N ASP A 331 -3.96 -0.29 -5.77
CA ASP A 331 -3.83 0.56 -4.59
C ASP A 331 -5.04 0.48 -3.65
N TYR A 332 -4.90 -0.34 -2.62
CA TYR A 332 -5.88 -0.48 -1.54
C TYR A 332 -5.45 0.19 -0.24
N LYS A 333 -4.37 1.01 -0.23
CA LYS A 333 -3.77 1.54 1.01
C LYS A 333 -4.80 2.33 1.84
N HIS A 334 -5.52 3.26 1.21
CA HIS A 334 -6.49 4.11 1.91
C HIS A 334 -7.63 3.30 2.53
N SER A 335 -8.23 2.40 1.74
CA SER A 335 -9.34 1.56 2.14
C SER A 335 -8.93 0.57 3.22
N PHE A 336 -7.74 -0.04 3.08
CA PHE A 336 -7.15 -0.90 4.11
C PHE A 336 -6.92 -0.16 5.43
N LEU A 337 -6.34 1.04 5.41
CA LEU A 337 -6.12 1.83 6.63
C LEU A 337 -7.44 2.20 7.32
N LYS A 338 -8.45 2.60 6.55
CA LYS A 338 -9.80 2.86 7.06
C LYS A 338 -10.40 1.63 7.74
N TYR A 339 -10.24 0.45 7.15
CA TYR A 339 -10.71 -0.81 7.74
C TYR A 339 -9.90 -1.22 8.97
N TYR A 340 -8.57 -1.10 8.91
CA TYR A 340 -7.66 -1.35 10.02
C TYR A 340 -8.05 -0.53 11.25
N GLU A 341 -8.30 0.78 11.10
CA GLU A 341 -8.73 1.64 12.21
C GLU A 341 -10.02 1.17 12.88
N GLN A 342 -10.96 0.59 12.11
CA GLN A 342 -12.21 0.05 12.63
C GLN A 342 -12.02 -1.27 13.38
N VAL A 343 -11.13 -2.14 12.90
CA VAL A 343 -11.03 -3.53 13.37
C VAL A 343 -9.88 -3.77 14.36
N LYS A 344 -8.83 -2.93 14.36
CA LYS A 344 -7.60 -3.16 15.14
C LYS A 344 -7.82 -3.38 16.65
N THR A 345 -8.82 -2.71 17.23
CA THR A 345 -9.19 -2.90 18.64
C THR A 345 -10.40 -3.81 18.82
N GLU A 346 -11.30 -3.85 17.84
CA GLU A 346 -12.58 -4.55 17.97
C GLU A 346 -12.41 -6.06 17.75
N VAL A 347 -11.63 -6.50 16.77
CA VAL A 347 -11.37 -7.93 16.50
C VAL A 347 -10.70 -8.63 17.69
N PRO A 348 -9.59 -8.12 18.27
CA PRO A 348 -9.00 -8.73 19.46
C PRO A 348 -9.94 -8.73 20.68
N ARG A 349 -10.87 -7.78 20.77
CA ARG A 349 -11.85 -7.71 21.85
C ARG A 349 -12.90 -8.82 21.70
N VAL A 350 -13.50 -8.96 20.51
CA VAL A 350 -14.55 -9.95 20.28
C VAL A 350 -14.02 -11.37 20.35
N VAL A 351 -12.80 -11.64 19.87
CA VAL A 351 -12.17 -12.97 20.01
C VAL A 351 -11.92 -13.30 21.48
N ARG A 352 -11.45 -12.32 22.27
CA ARG A 352 -11.33 -12.49 23.74
C ARG A 352 -12.69 -12.68 24.42
N ALA A 353 -13.74 -12.05 23.93
CA ALA A 353 -15.10 -12.23 24.44
C ALA A 353 -15.61 -13.65 24.10
N LEU A 354 -15.40 -14.11 22.88
CA LEU A 354 -15.77 -15.43 22.40
C LEU A 354 -15.03 -16.53 23.16
N ASN A 355 -13.71 -16.41 23.34
CA ASN A 355 -12.93 -17.41 24.09
C ASN A 355 -13.40 -17.49 25.55
N THR A 356 -13.67 -16.35 26.20
CA THR A 356 -14.28 -16.36 27.54
C THR A 356 -15.67 -17.00 27.55
N TYR A 357 -16.46 -16.86 26.48
CA TYR A 357 -17.75 -17.56 26.37
C TYR A 357 -17.52 -19.07 26.31
N LEU A 358 -16.66 -19.51 25.40
CA LEU A 358 -16.37 -20.92 25.16
C LEU A 358 -15.77 -21.61 26.40
N ASP A 359 -15.01 -20.88 27.21
CA ASP A 359 -14.46 -21.39 28.49
C ASP A 359 -15.55 -21.55 29.58
N GLU A 360 -16.58 -20.70 29.57
CA GLU A 360 -17.70 -20.74 30.52
C GLU A 360 -18.86 -21.63 30.05
N TYR A 361 -18.88 -21.93 28.76
CA TYR A 361 -19.98 -22.59 28.07
C TYR A 361 -20.09 -24.06 28.48
N SER A 362 -21.30 -24.44 28.90
CA SER A 362 -21.65 -25.82 29.26
C SER A 362 -22.28 -26.51 28.05
N LEU A 363 -21.52 -27.38 27.40
CA LEU A 363 -22.02 -28.21 26.29
C LEU A 363 -23.21 -29.08 26.70
N PHE A 364 -23.25 -29.51 27.98
CA PHE A 364 -24.33 -30.33 28.52
C PHE A 364 -25.68 -29.61 28.48
N ASP A 365 -25.73 -28.32 28.83
CA ASP A 365 -26.97 -27.55 28.81
C ASP A 365 -27.51 -27.43 27.38
N VAL A 366 -26.63 -27.24 26.40
CA VAL A 366 -27.05 -27.17 24.98
C VAL A 366 -27.56 -28.50 24.46
N MET A 367 -26.91 -29.62 24.81
CA MET A 367 -27.38 -30.94 24.40
C MET A 367 -28.76 -31.29 24.97
N ILE A 368 -29.14 -30.75 26.14
CA ILE A 368 -30.46 -30.97 26.74
C ILE A 368 -31.55 -30.25 25.95
N TYR A 369 -31.27 -29.04 25.46
CA TYR A 369 -32.28 -28.18 24.85
C TYR A 369 -32.34 -28.23 23.33
N ARG A 370 -31.23 -28.53 22.63
CA ARG A 370 -31.08 -28.37 21.17
C ARG A 370 -32.11 -29.17 20.35
N ASP A 371 -32.57 -30.30 20.86
CA ASP A 371 -33.55 -31.17 20.18
C ASP A 371 -34.87 -31.31 20.94
N ASP A 372 -35.15 -30.45 21.91
CA ASP A 372 -36.43 -30.47 22.64
C ASP A 372 -37.53 -29.77 21.80
N PRO A 373 -38.52 -30.51 21.27
CA PRO A 373 -39.58 -29.92 20.45
C PRO A 373 -40.55 -29.04 21.26
N ASP A 374 -40.55 -29.15 22.59
CA ASP A 374 -41.45 -28.39 23.46
C ASP A 374 -40.91 -26.98 23.77
N ILE A 375 -39.66 -26.69 23.40
CA ILE A 375 -39.00 -25.40 23.66
C ILE A 375 -38.78 -24.66 22.33
N PRO A 376 -39.42 -23.50 22.13
CA PRO A 376 -39.16 -22.67 20.96
C PRO A 376 -37.69 -22.24 20.87
N GLN A 377 -37.09 -22.47 19.71
CA GLN A 377 -35.70 -22.12 19.40
C GLN A 377 -35.63 -21.23 18.16
N MET A 378 -34.69 -20.29 18.17
CA MET A 378 -34.41 -19.43 17.01
C MET A 378 -32.90 -19.26 16.86
N ALA A 379 -32.34 -19.84 15.80
CA ALA A 379 -30.96 -19.63 15.41
C ALA A 379 -30.85 -18.49 14.39
N GLY A 380 -29.77 -17.73 14.44
CA GLY A 380 -29.48 -16.70 13.46
C GLY A 380 -28.43 -15.70 13.93
N PHE A 381 -28.30 -14.62 13.17
CA PHE A 381 -27.42 -13.51 13.49
C PHE A 381 -28.18 -12.36 14.13
N TYR A 382 -27.67 -11.89 15.27
CA TYR A 382 -28.35 -10.87 16.07
C TYR A 382 -27.42 -9.73 16.45
N GLU A 383 -27.76 -8.51 16.06
CA GLU A 383 -27.05 -7.30 16.47
C GLU A 383 -27.50 -6.86 17.87
N VAL A 384 -26.54 -6.60 18.77
CA VAL A 384 -26.78 -6.03 20.09
C VAL A 384 -27.19 -4.57 19.94
N LYS A 385 -28.49 -4.30 20.03
CA LYS A 385 -29.02 -2.94 19.89
C LYS A 385 -28.81 -2.10 21.15
N ARG A 386 -29.04 -2.71 22.33
CA ARG A 386 -28.98 -1.99 23.60
C ARG A 386 -28.64 -2.91 24.76
N MET A 387 -27.67 -2.51 25.57
CA MET A 387 -27.38 -3.15 26.86
C MET A 387 -28.37 -2.62 27.92
N ARG A 388 -29.23 -3.47 28.51
CA ARG A 388 -30.26 -3.04 29.47
C ARG A 388 -29.78 -3.07 30.91
N ASN A 389 -29.45 -4.26 31.43
CA ASN A 389 -29.15 -4.43 32.86
C ASN A 389 -27.89 -5.28 33.04
N ARG A 390 -26.84 -4.68 33.64
CA ARG A 390 -25.56 -5.35 33.91
C ARG A 390 -25.64 -6.45 34.96
N LEU A 391 -26.49 -6.30 35.98
CA LEU A 391 -26.66 -7.29 37.05
C LEU A 391 -27.45 -8.50 36.56
N ALA A 392 -28.54 -8.24 35.82
CA ALA A 392 -29.37 -9.30 35.24
C ALA A 392 -28.80 -9.86 33.92
N ARG A 393 -27.75 -9.22 33.38
CA ARG A 393 -27.10 -9.55 32.10
C ARG A 393 -28.08 -9.65 30.94
N THR A 394 -28.92 -8.62 30.80
CA THR A 394 -29.92 -8.55 29.72
C THR A 394 -29.63 -7.47 28.69
N PHE A 395 -29.93 -7.75 27.43
CA PHE A 395 -29.77 -6.84 26.29
C PHE A 395 -30.90 -7.03 25.26
N ASP A 396 -31.06 -6.04 24.39
CA ASP A 396 -31.98 -6.09 23.25
C ASP A 396 -31.20 -6.49 22.00
N LEU A 397 -31.75 -7.45 21.27
CA LEU A 397 -31.22 -7.97 20.03
C LEU A 397 -32.09 -7.53 18.85
N VAL A 398 -31.49 -7.37 17.68
CA VAL A 398 -32.20 -7.24 16.41
C VAL A 398 -31.68 -8.32 15.48
N ASN A 399 -32.58 -9.14 14.93
CA ASN A 399 -32.18 -10.11 13.91
C ASN A 399 -31.68 -9.35 12.66
N VAL A 400 -30.48 -9.70 12.18
CA VAL A 400 -29.80 -8.96 11.10
C VAL A 400 -30.57 -9.03 9.77
N HIS A 401 -31.25 -10.15 9.48
CA HIS A 401 -31.95 -10.38 8.22
C HIS A 401 -33.43 -10.01 8.28
N LEU A 402 -34.09 -10.37 9.40
CA LEU A 402 -35.53 -10.15 9.57
C LEU A 402 -35.85 -8.75 10.12
N PHE A 403 -34.86 -8.05 10.68
CA PHE A 403 -35.01 -6.77 11.38
C PHE A 403 -35.98 -6.82 12.57
N ASP A 404 -36.33 -8.01 13.04
CA ASP A 404 -37.17 -8.23 14.21
C ASP A 404 -36.39 -7.94 15.50
N GLN A 405 -36.96 -7.09 16.35
CA GLN A 405 -36.37 -6.75 17.64
C GLN A 405 -36.86 -7.71 18.73
N ILE A 406 -35.91 -8.28 19.47
CA ILE A 406 -36.14 -9.15 20.61
C ILE A 406 -35.62 -8.45 21.87
N ASP A 407 -36.55 -8.06 22.73
CA ASP A 407 -36.25 -7.30 23.93
C ASP A 407 -35.86 -8.18 25.12
N ASN A 408 -34.96 -7.67 25.95
CA ASN A 408 -34.63 -8.22 27.26
C ASN A 408 -34.17 -9.70 27.22
N VAL A 409 -33.36 -10.04 26.22
CA VAL A 409 -32.68 -11.34 26.07
C VAL A 409 -31.63 -11.48 27.16
N LYS A 410 -31.58 -12.64 27.82
CA LYS A 410 -30.65 -12.92 28.92
C LYS A 410 -29.42 -13.69 28.44
N LEU A 411 -28.24 -13.27 28.86
CA LEU A 411 -26.97 -13.98 28.66
C LEU A 411 -26.35 -14.37 30.01
N ASN A 412 -26.36 -15.67 30.31
CA ASN A 412 -25.84 -16.21 31.57
C ASN A 412 -24.31 -16.41 31.55
N SER A 413 -23.55 -15.45 31.01
CA SER A 413 -22.08 -15.51 30.90
C SER A 413 -21.43 -14.19 31.32
N SER A 414 -20.20 -14.22 31.83
CA SER A 414 -19.44 -13.02 32.18
C SER A 414 -19.08 -12.17 30.95
N VAL A 415 -19.16 -12.78 29.76
CA VAL A 415 -18.95 -12.17 28.44
C VAL A 415 -19.82 -10.95 28.20
N TYR A 416 -20.99 -10.87 28.85
CA TYR A 416 -21.84 -9.69 28.84
C TYR A 416 -21.06 -8.38 29.09
N SER A 417 -20.07 -8.41 29.98
CA SER A 417 -19.25 -7.24 30.32
C SER A 417 -18.31 -6.77 29.20
N ARG A 418 -18.03 -7.63 28.22
CA ARG A 418 -17.13 -7.38 27.09
C ARG A 418 -17.86 -7.06 25.79
N LEU A 419 -19.16 -7.37 25.72
CA LEU A 419 -20.01 -7.02 24.58
C LEU A 419 -20.26 -5.52 24.52
N LYS A 420 -20.41 -5.01 23.29
CA LYS A 420 -20.75 -3.62 22.99
C LYS A 420 -21.99 -3.56 22.11
N THR A 421 -22.64 -2.40 22.10
CA THR A 421 -23.69 -2.11 21.13
C THR A 421 -23.12 -2.17 19.71
N GLY A 422 -23.81 -2.85 18.82
CA GLY A 422 -23.40 -3.10 17.43
C GLY A 422 -22.66 -4.42 17.21
N ASP A 423 -22.28 -5.14 18.28
CA ASP A 423 -21.73 -6.51 18.13
C ASP A 423 -22.80 -7.43 17.54
N ILE A 424 -22.39 -8.34 16.66
CA ILE A 424 -23.26 -9.33 16.03
C ILE A 424 -22.98 -10.69 16.65
N LEU A 425 -24.02 -11.35 17.16
CA LEU A 425 -23.95 -12.67 17.75
C LEU A 425 -24.51 -13.69 16.76
N ALA A 426 -23.68 -14.65 16.33
CA ALA A 426 -24.17 -15.87 15.71
C ALA A 426 -24.63 -16.80 16.83
N ALA A 427 -25.93 -16.82 17.10
CA ALA A 427 -26.44 -17.41 18.33
C ALA A 427 -27.74 -18.18 18.12
N THR A 428 -27.98 -19.13 19.03
CA THR A 428 -29.26 -19.82 19.20
C THR A 428 -29.92 -19.28 20.45
N LEU A 429 -31.16 -18.80 20.31
CA LEU A 429 -31.98 -18.33 21.42
C LEU A 429 -33.02 -19.40 21.75
N ILE A 430 -33.30 -19.58 23.04
CA ILE A 430 -34.41 -20.43 23.53
C ILE A 430 -35.40 -19.58 24.33
N GLN A 431 -36.67 -19.94 24.27
CA GLN A 431 -37.69 -19.32 25.09
C GLN A 431 -37.85 -20.09 26.41
N GLN A 432 -37.43 -19.49 27.53
CA GLN A 432 -37.65 -20.04 28.87
C GLN A 432 -38.69 -19.20 29.62
N GLY A 433 -39.89 -19.76 29.77
CA GLY A 433 -41.04 -19.04 30.32
C GLY A 433 -41.42 -17.85 29.44
N ASN A 434 -41.44 -16.64 30.01
CA ASN A 434 -41.82 -15.41 29.29
C ASN A 434 -40.62 -14.61 28.74
N ARG A 435 -39.41 -15.19 28.69
CA ARG A 435 -38.21 -14.49 28.20
C ARG A 435 -37.36 -15.36 27.28
N TRP A 436 -36.63 -14.69 26.40
CA TRP A 436 -35.60 -15.29 25.57
C TRP A 436 -34.27 -15.34 26.33
N GLU A 437 -33.58 -16.47 26.23
CA GLU A 437 -32.22 -16.65 26.75
C GLU A 437 -31.30 -17.12 25.63
N VAL A 438 -30.04 -16.68 25.66
CA VAL A 438 -29.01 -17.18 24.76
C VAL A 438 -28.66 -18.60 25.20
N LEU A 439 -28.93 -19.58 24.33
CA LEU A 439 -28.54 -20.98 24.53
C LEU A 439 -27.07 -21.19 24.15
N GLU A 440 -26.72 -20.75 22.94
CA GLU A 440 -25.42 -20.97 22.35
C GLU A 440 -24.98 -19.72 21.59
N ILE A 441 -23.71 -19.35 21.71
CA ILE A 441 -23.03 -18.39 20.82
C ILE A 441 -21.95 -19.17 20.09
N GLN A 442 -22.09 -19.25 18.77
CA GLN A 442 -21.08 -19.87 17.90
C GLN A 442 -19.93 -18.89 17.66
N PHE A 443 -20.26 -17.63 17.31
CA PHE A 443 -19.29 -16.58 17.06
C PHE A 443 -19.81 -15.21 17.52
N ILE A 444 -18.88 -14.31 17.80
CA ILE A 444 -19.13 -12.89 18.10
C ILE A 444 -18.34 -12.07 17.10
N TYR A 445 -19.04 -11.24 16.32
CA TYR A 445 -18.46 -10.38 15.29
C TYR A 445 -18.57 -8.90 15.68
N PRO A 446 -17.61 -8.06 15.28
CA PRO A 446 -17.74 -6.62 15.44
C PRO A 446 -18.80 -6.07 14.48
N LYS A 447 -19.24 -4.82 14.75
CA LYS A 447 -20.20 -4.11 13.88
C LYS A 447 -19.76 -4.05 12.40
N ALA A 448 -18.45 -3.97 12.16
CA ALA A 448 -17.88 -3.85 10.82
C ALA A 448 -18.19 -5.06 9.93
N SER A 449 -18.51 -6.22 10.52
CA SER A 449 -18.83 -7.45 9.79
C SER A 449 -20.24 -7.46 9.19
N ARG A 450 -21.10 -6.50 9.55
CA ARG A 450 -22.51 -6.47 9.13
C ARG A 450 -22.75 -6.69 7.63
N PRO A 451 -21.95 -6.13 6.70
CA PRO A 451 -22.17 -6.34 5.27
C PRO A 451 -21.98 -7.78 4.80
N PHE A 452 -21.29 -8.62 5.56
CA PHE A 452 -20.82 -9.95 5.17
C PHE A 452 -21.49 -11.09 5.97
N VAL A 453 -22.43 -10.74 6.84
CA VAL A 453 -23.18 -11.70 7.64
C VAL A 453 -24.49 -11.96 6.92
N ASP A 454 -24.61 -13.15 6.33
CA ASP A 454 -25.74 -13.64 5.52
C ASP A 454 -26.61 -14.71 6.19
#